data_AF-A0A1U7MTW1-F1
#
_entry.id   AF-A0A1U7MTW1-F1
#
_cell.length_a   1.000
_cell.length_b   1.000
_cell.length_c   1.000
_cell.angle_alpha   90.00
_cell.angle_beta   90.00
_cell.angle_gamma   90.00
#
_symmetry.space_group_name_H-M   'P 1'
#
loop_
_entity.id
_entity.type
_entity.pdbx_description
1 polymer ?
#
loop_
_entity_poly.entity_id
_entity_poly.type
_entity_poly.pdbx_seq_one_letter_code
_entity_poly.pdbx_strand_id
1 'polypeptide(L)'
;MLRRTLGAMRYDQTYDHVLDLQETAYLSGMATRGVRVYAGGDLYASGVISDGVVVDVGGRASLSGLLSGPSVVRGVLDVSGKVDGPIRIEEDGMVIFAVGCMWNGRILQPDGRWATPTEPVTVMIDDSTPRYRMDAGGELTLL
;
A
#
# COMPACT_ATOMS: atom_id res chain seq x y z
N MET A 1 20.61 31.01 -7.74
CA MET A 1 20.29 29.82 -6.92
C MET A 1 19.03 29.20 -7.50
N LEU A 2 19.16 28.29 -8.49
CA LEU A 2 18.00 27.62 -9.10
C LEU A 2 17.50 26.53 -8.16
N ARG A 3 16.30 26.71 -7.59
CA ARG A 3 15.54 25.60 -6.99
C ARG A 3 15.06 24.71 -8.14
N ARG A 4 15.75 23.58 -8.37
CA ARG A 4 15.18 22.46 -9.13
C ARG A 4 14.05 21.91 -8.26
N THR A 5 12.81 22.13 -8.67
CA THR A 5 11.69 21.32 -8.17
C THR A 5 11.99 19.89 -8.61
N LEU A 6 12.47 19.04 -7.70
CA LEU A 6 12.63 17.61 -7.95
C LEU A 6 11.24 17.08 -8.31
N GLY A 7 11.03 16.79 -9.59
CA GLY A 7 9.77 16.27 -10.08
C GLY A 7 9.63 14.83 -9.61
N ALA A 8 8.49 14.51 -9.00
CA ALA A 8 8.20 13.15 -8.57
C ALA A 8 8.43 12.14 -9.70
N MET A 9 9.05 11.01 -9.36
CA MET A 9 9.37 9.96 -10.33
C MET A 9 8.09 9.22 -10.77
N ARG A 10 8.03 8.81 -12.04
CA ARG A 10 6.90 8.06 -12.60
C ARG A 10 7.38 6.73 -13.16
N TYR A 11 6.69 5.66 -12.78
CA TYR A 11 6.95 4.29 -13.17
C TYR A 11 5.69 3.72 -13.82
N ASP A 12 5.60 3.77 -15.15
CA ASP A 12 4.41 3.39 -15.93
C ASP A 12 4.60 2.13 -16.79
N GLN A 13 5.80 1.54 -16.74
CA GLN A 13 6.16 0.30 -17.43
C GLN A 13 6.38 -0.87 -16.45
N THR A 14 6.87 -2.00 -16.98
CA THR A 14 7.37 -3.11 -16.17
C THR A 14 8.81 -2.86 -15.77
N TYR A 15 9.11 -3.04 -14.49
CA TYR A 15 10.44 -2.94 -13.90
C TYR A 15 10.80 -4.28 -13.24
N ASP A 16 11.95 -4.82 -13.63
CA ASP A 16 12.46 -6.14 -13.25
C ASP A 16 13.57 -6.10 -12.21
N HIS A 17 13.68 -4.98 -11.50
CA HIS A 17 14.57 -4.74 -10.37
C HIS A 17 13.79 -4.10 -9.23
N VAL A 18 14.38 -4.11 -8.03
CA VAL A 18 13.78 -3.47 -6.86
C VAL A 18 13.72 -1.97 -7.10
N LEU A 19 12.58 -1.35 -6.84
CA LEU A 19 12.46 0.11 -6.85
C LEU A 19 12.81 0.64 -5.45
N ASP A 20 13.95 1.31 -5.33
CA ASP A 20 14.42 1.95 -4.10
C ASP A 20 14.03 3.44 -4.09
N LEU A 21 13.12 3.83 -3.20
CA LEU A 21 12.45 5.13 -3.23
C LEU A 21 12.82 5.98 -2.01
N GLN A 22 13.53 7.08 -2.26
CA GLN A 22 13.89 8.10 -1.24
C GLN A 22 13.14 9.43 -1.45
N GLU A 23 12.35 9.51 -2.53
CA GLU A 23 11.55 10.67 -2.91
C GLU A 23 10.15 10.21 -3.30
N THR A 24 9.27 11.14 -3.64
CA THR A 24 7.94 10.83 -4.13
C THR A 24 7.99 10.11 -5.49
N ALA A 25 7.26 9.00 -5.59
CA ALA A 25 7.12 8.20 -6.80
C ALA A 25 5.66 7.78 -7.04
N TYR A 26 5.30 7.70 -8.32
CA TYR A 26 4.02 7.20 -8.79
C TYR A 26 4.24 5.94 -9.61
N LEU A 27 3.67 4.82 -9.19
CA LEU A 27 3.75 3.53 -9.88
C LEU A 27 2.37 3.15 -10.45
N SER A 28 2.21 3.29 -11.76
CA SER A 28 1.03 2.80 -12.50
C SER A 28 1.32 1.52 -13.31
N GLY A 29 2.59 1.20 -13.53
CA GLY A 29 3.05 0.00 -14.21
C GLY A 29 3.16 -1.23 -13.29
N MET A 30 4.21 -2.03 -13.49
CA MET A 30 4.46 -3.26 -12.74
C MET A 30 5.87 -3.29 -12.15
N ALA A 31 5.99 -3.50 -10.84
CA ALA A 31 7.26 -3.78 -10.17
C ALA A 31 7.35 -5.28 -9.84
N THR A 32 8.07 -6.04 -10.68
CA THR A 32 8.10 -7.51 -10.55
C THR A 32 8.98 -7.99 -9.41
N ARG A 33 9.97 -7.18 -8.98
CA ARG A 33 10.92 -7.48 -7.89
C ARG A 33 10.64 -6.69 -6.61
N GLY A 34 9.48 -6.04 -6.53
CA GLY A 34 9.05 -5.33 -5.33
C GLY A 34 9.53 -3.88 -5.24
N VAL A 35 9.17 -3.24 -4.14
CA VAL A 35 9.45 -1.82 -3.88
C VAL A 35 9.92 -1.65 -2.44
N ARG A 36 10.92 -0.79 -2.24
CA ARG A 36 11.36 -0.34 -0.93
C ARG A 36 11.20 1.17 -0.82
N VAL A 37 10.47 1.61 0.19
CA VAL A 37 10.26 3.03 0.50
C VAL A 37 11.06 3.39 1.74
N TYR A 38 12.03 4.27 1.58
CA TYR A 38 12.88 4.78 2.66
C TYR A 38 12.24 5.99 3.34
N ALA A 39 12.88 6.45 4.42
CA ALA A 39 12.52 7.69 5.10
C ALA A 39 12.46 8.88 4.11
N GLY A 40 11.36 9.63 4.11
CA GLY A 40 11.13 10.76 3.20
C GLY A 40 10.66 10.36 1.80
N GLY A 41 10.62 9.06 1.49
CA GLY A 41 10.01 8.53 0.27
C GLY A 41 8.50 8.37 0.42
N ASP A 42 7.78 8.71 -0.65
CA ASP A 42 6.34 8.50 -0.76
C ASP A 42 6.05 7.68 -2.02
N LEU A 43 5.38 6.55 -1.88
CA LEU A 43 4.90 5.76 -3.01
C LEU A 43 3.39 5.93 -3.17
N TYR A 44 2.95 6.23 -4.39
CA TYR A 44 1.55 6.12 -4.81
C TYR A 44 1.46 5.04 -5.89
N ALA A 45 0.96 3.86 -5.55
CA ALA A 45 0.90 2.72 -6.48
C ALA A 45 -0.54 2.35 -6.83
N SER A 46 -0.91 2.61 -8.09
CA SER A 46 -2.15 2.11 -8.71
C SER A 46 -1.91 0.88 -9.58
N GLY A 47 -0.64 0.55 -9.84
CA GLY A 47 -0.21 -0.59 -10.64
C GLY A 47 -0.10 -1.91 -9.86
N VAL A 48 0.84 -2.76 -10.28
CA VAL A 48 1.04 -4.10 -9.70
C VAL A 48 2.42 -4.21 -9.05
N ILE A 49 2.48 -4.74 -7.83
CA ILE A 49 3.73 -5.08 -7.12
C ILE A 49 3.72 -6.58 -6.81
N SER A 50 4.67 -7.33 -7.38
CA SER A 50 4.62 -8.81 -7.32
C SER A 50 5.42 -9.42 -6.16
N ASP A 51 6.66 -8.98 -5.94
CA ASP A 51 7.57 -9.63 -4.97
C ASP A 51 7.41 -9.11 -3.54
N GLY A 52 6.81 -7.93 -3.37
CA GLY A 52 6.51 -7.36 -2.04
C GLY A 52 6.82 -5.88 -1.90
N VAL A 53 6.52 -5.34 -0.71
CA VAL A 53 6.80 -3.96 -0.32
C VAL A 53 7.50 -3.92 1.03
N VAL A 54 8.55 -3.12 1.13
CA VAL A 54 9.15 -2.75 2.42
C VAL A 54 8.96 -1.25 2.61
N VAL A 55 8.29 -0.86 3.70
CA VAL A 55 8.15 0.55 4.08
C VAL A 55 8.96 0.77 5.35
N ASP A 56 10.10 1.45 5.23
CA ASP A 56 10.96 1.77 6.36
C ASP A 56 10.39 2.94 7.18
N VAL A 57 10.94 3.14 8.38
CA VAL A 57 10.54 4.22 9.30
C VAL A 57 10.63 5.58 8.58
N GLY A 58 9.54 6.35 8.65
CA GLY A 58 9.43 7.65 7.97
C GLY A 58 9.14 7.59 6.47
N GLY A 59 9.01 6.39 5.89
CA GLY A 59 8.49 6.17 4.54
C GLY A 59 6.98 5.96 4.54
N ARG A 60 6.34 6.25 3.40
CA ARG A 60 4.90 6.04 3.21
C ARG A 60 4.59 5.39 1.86
N ALA A 61 3.67 4.43 1.86
CA ALA A 61 3.12 3.85 0.65
C ALA A 61 1.59 3.92 0.67
N SER A 62 0.99 4.40 -0.42
CA SER A 62 -0.45 4.38 -0.68
C SER A 62 -0.70 3.43 -1.86
N LEU A 63 -1.40 2.33 -1.61
CA LEU A 63 -1.65 1.24 -2.55
C LEU A 63 -3.14 1.19 -2.93
N SER A 64 -3.47 1.65 -4.14
CA SER A 64 -4.79 1.46 -4.76
C SER A 64 -4.83 0.32 -5.78
N GLY A 65 -3.65 -0.16 -6.19
CA GLY A 65 -3.50 -1.27 -7.13
C GLY A 65 -3.45 -2.65 -6.47
N LEU A 66 -2.71 -3.57 -7.08
CA LEU A 66 -2.52 -4.94 -6.59
C LEU A 66 -1.12 -5.14 -5.99
N LEU A 67 -1.07 -5.67 -4.79
CA LEU A 67 0.13 -6.19 -4.16
C LEU A 67 -0.02 -7.70 -3.92
N SER A 68 0.78 -8.50 -4.63
CA SER A 68 0.75 -9.97 -4.51
C SER A 68 1.75 -10.50 -3.47
N GLY A 69 2.87 -9.80 -3.30
CA GLY A 69 3.98 -10.24 -2.45
C GLY A 69 3.85 -9.81 -0.99
N PRO A 70 4.71 -10.33 -0.09
CA PRO A 70 4.74 -9.97 1.31
C PRO A 70 5.01 -8.47 1.54
N SER A 71 4.51 -7.95 2.66
CA SER A 71 4.84 -6.60 3.15
C SER A 71 5.55 -6.62 4.49
N VAL A 72 6.57 -5.78 4.63
CA VAL A 72 7.20 -5.44 5.91
C VAL A 72 7.02 -3.95 6.16
N VAL A 73 6.34 -3.60 7.24
CA VAL A 73 5.90 -2.22 7.49
C VAL A 73 6.47 -1.73 8.82
N ARG A 74 7.41 -0.77 8.73
CA ARG A 74 7.95 0.04 9.84
C ARG A 74 7.53 1.51 9.74
N GLY A 75 7.16 1.96 8.53
CA GLY A 75 6.55 3.26 8.26
C GLY A 75 5.03 3.17 8.13
N VAL A 76 4.46 3.83 7.11
CA VAL A 76 3.00 3.85 6.87
C VAL A 76 2.65 3.14 5.57
N LEU A 77 1.77 2.15 5.65
CA LEU A 77 1.16 1.49 4.50
C LEU A 77 -0.35 1.76 4.50
N ASP A 78 -0.81 2.54 3.54
CA ASP A 78 -2.21 2.87 3.30
C ASP A 78 -2.74 2.03 2.13
N VAL A 79 -3.78 1.23 2.36
CA VAL A 79 -4.34 0.28 1.39
C VAL A 79 -5.78 0.67 1.06
N SER A 80 -6.00 1.01 -0.20
CA SER A 80 -7.32 1.16 -0.84
C SER A 80 -7.54 0.16 -1.98
N GLY A 81 -6.53 -0.65 -2.31
CA GLY A 81 -6.59 -1.65 -3.37
C GLY A 81 -6.73 -3.08 -2.86
N LYS A 82 -5.98 -3.99 -3.48
CA LYS A 82 -5.95 -5.42 -3.17
C LYS A 82 -4.56 -5.86 -2.71
N VAL A 83 -4.52 -6.57 -1.59
CA VAL A 83 -3.31 -7.21 -1.06
C VAL A 83 -3.57 -8.71 -0.93
N ASP A 84 -2.84 -9.53 -1.66
CA ASP A 84 -2.89 -11.00 -1.56
C ASP A 84 -1.75 -11.57 -0.71
N GLY A 85 -0.72 -10.76 -0.45
CA GLY A 85 0.44 -11.15 0.35
C GLY A 85 0.23 -11.00 1.85
N PRO A 86 1.03 -11.72 2.67
CA PRO A 86 1.04 -11.51 4.11
C PRO A 86 1.61 -10.14 4.45
N ILE A 87 1.10 -9.53 5.52
CA ILE A 87 1.59 -8.24 6.03
C ILE A 87 2.20 -8.48 7.40
N ARG A 88 3.43 -8.00 7.59
CA ARG A 88 4.14 -8.03 8.85
C ARG A 88 4.40 -6.60 9.29
N ILE A 89 3.76 -6.21 10.39
CA ILE A 89 4.01 -4.94 11.06
C ILE A 89 5.19 -5.16 11.99
N GLU A 90 6.22 -4.34 11.83
CA GLU A 90 7.39 -4.29 12.70
C GLU A 90 7.45 -2.92 13.37
N GLU A 91 8.05 -2.87 14.57
CA GLU A 91 8.20 -1.63 15.33
C GLU A 91 6.83 -0.94 15.50
N ASP A 92 6.78 0.40 15.42
CA ASP A 92 5.56 1.19 15.48
C ASP A 92 4.92 1.41 14.09
N GLY A 93 5.15 0.48 13.15
CA GLY A 93 4.59 0.53 11.81
C GLY A 93 3.06 0.64 11.80
N MET A 94 2.53 1.32 10.79
CA MET A 94 1.10 1.57 10.68
C MET A 94 0.57 1.04 9.35
N VAL A 95 -0.39 0.13 9.43
CA VAL A 95 -1.16 -0.34 8.26
C VAL A 95 -2.57 0.19 8.37
N ILE A 96 -3.05 0.85 7.32
CA ILE A 96 -4.37 1.45 7.25
C ILE A 96 -5.10 0.82 6.08
N PHE A 97 -6.32 0.37 6.31
CA PHE A 97 -7.20 -0.19 5.28
C PHE A 97 -8.42 0.69 5.10
N ALA A 98 -8.74 1.05 3.86
CA ALA A 98 -10.03 1.64 3.53
C ALA A 98 -11.12 0.57 3.49
N VAL A 99 -12.32 0.91 3.95
CA VAL A 99 -13.51 0.04 3.75
C VAL A 99 -13.67 -0.27 2.27
N GLY A 100 -13.93 -1.53 1.96
CA GLY A 100 -14.04 -2.03 0.59
C GLY A 100 -12.73 -2.56 -0.01
N CYS A 101 -11.57 -2.29 0.60
CA CYS A 101 -10.31 -2.89 0.15
C CYS A 101 -10.33 -4.42 0.32
N MET A 102 -9.43 -5.11 -0.37
CA MET A 102 -9.30 -6.55 -0.26
C MET A 102 -7.97 -6.96 0.38
N TRP A 103 -8.04 -7.88 1.34
CA TRP A 103 -6.87 -8.55 1.91
C TRP A 103 -7.10 -10.05 2.00
N ASN A 104 -6.20 -10.85 1.42
CA ASN A 104 -6.29 -12.33 1.41
C ASN A 104 -7.66 -12.84 0.92
N GLY A 105 -8.17 -12.26 -0.16
CA GLY A 105 -9.47 -12.63 -0.76
C GLY A 105 -10.71 -12.21 0.05
N ARG A 106 -10.53 -11.52 1.17
CA ARG A 106 -11.63 -10.97 1.99
C ARG A 106 -11.73 -9.47 1.79
N ILE A 107 -12.94 -8.95 1.88
CA ILE A 107 -13.24 -7.52 1.78
C ILE A 107 -13.47 -6.93 3.17
N LEU A 108 -12.92 -5.73 3.42
CA LEU A 108 -13.17 -5.00 4.66
C LEU A 108 -14.56 -4.37 4.62
N GLN A 109 -15.40 -4.70 5.59
CA GLN A 109 -16.75 -4.17 5.73
C GLN A 109 -16.78 -2.87 6.56
N PRO A 110 -17.85 -2.06 6.44
CA PRO A 110 -18.01 -0.83 7.23
C PRO A 110 -18.06 -1.03 8.76
N ASP A 111 -18.26 -2.25 9.24
CA ASP A 111 -18.23 -2.59 10.67
C ASP A 111 -16.84 -3.00 11.18
N GLY A 112 -15.81 -2.91 10.32
CA GLY A 112 -14.44 -3.27 10.65
C GLY A 112 -14.15 -4.77 10.56
N ARG A 113 -15.05 -5.58 9.99
CA ARG A 113 -14.83 -7.02 9.84
C ARG A 113 -14.47 -7.41 8.41
N TRP A 114 -13.65 -8.43 8.28
CA TRP A 114 -13.34 -9.06 7.01
C TRP A 114 -14.44 -10.05 6.62
N ALA A 115 -14.95 -9.98 5.39
CA ALA A 115 -15.96 -10.90 4.86
C ALA A 115 -15.51 -11.52 3.54
N THR A 116 -15.99 -12.72 3.23
CA THR A 116 -15.84 -13.29 1.90
C THR A 116 -16.81 -12.57 0.96
N PRO A 117 -16.34 -12.00 -0.17
CA PRO A 117 -17.23 -11.36 -1.13
C PRO A 117 -18.14 -12.41 -1.78
N THR A 118 -19.44 -12.13 -1.86
CA THR A 118 -20.43 -13.01 -2.50
C THR A 118 -20.52 -12.80 -4.01
N GLU A 119 -20.06 -11.65 -4.49
CA GLU A 119 -20.06 -11.23 -5.90
C GLU A 119 -18.75 -10.50 -6.20
N PRO A 120 -18.36 -10.35 -7.49
CA PRO A 120 -17.26 -9.47 -7.86
C PRO A 120 -17.50 -8.06 -7.33
N VAL A 121 -16.61 -7.59 -6.47
CA VAL A 121 -16.76 -6.29 -5.82
C VAL A 121 -16.10 -5.21 -6.66
N THR A 122 -16.87 -4.19 -7.04
CA THR A 122 -16.35 -2.91 -7.53
C THR A 122 -16.72 -1.86 -6.50
N VAL A 123 -15.79 -1.49 -5.62
CA VAL A 123 -15.99 -0.38 -4.68
C VAL A 123 -15.16 0.79 -5.16
N MET A 124 -15.81 1.95 -5.29
CA MET A 124 -15.11 3.21 -5.46
C MET A 124 -14.61 3.64 -4.09
N ILE A 125 -13.29 3.72 -3.93
CA ILE A 125 -12.63 4.13 -2.70
C ILE A 125 -11.98 5.49 -2.94
N ASP A 126 -12.29 6.44 -2.08
CA ASP A 126 -11.78 7.80 -2.10
C ASP A 126 -11.28 8.24 -0.72
N ASP A 127 -10.82 9.49 -0.61
CA ASP A 127 -10.25 10.02 0.64
C ASP A 127 -11.27 10.15 1.78
N SER A 128 -12.58 10.13 1.49
CA SER A 128 -13.65 10.17 2.48
C SER A 128 -14.08 8.78 2.96
N THR A 129 -13.59 7.72 2.30
CA THR A 129 -13.93 6.34 2.65
C THR A 129 -13.40 6.02 4.06
N PRO A 130 -14.23 5.48 4.96
CA PRO A 130 -13.79 5.14 6.32
C PRO A 130 -12.56 4.23 6.32
N ARG A 131 -11.68 4.43 7.30
CA ARG A 131 -10.39 3.75 7.37
C ARG A 131 -10.18 3.10 8.73
N TYR A 132 -9.61 1.91 8.71
CA TYR A 132 -9.24 1.16 9.91
C TYR A 132 -7.73 1.01 9.98
N ARG A 133 -7.17 1.30 11.14
CA ARG A 133 -5.79 0.95 11.47
C ARG A 133 -5.75 -0.50 11.93
N MET A 134 -4.82 -1.27 11.37
CA MET A 134 -4.46 -2.61 11.82
C MET A 134 -3.26 -2.55 12.76
N ASP A 135 -3.32 -3.26 13.88
CA ASP A 135 -2.18 -3.45 14.77
C ASP A 135 -1.39 -4.73 14.44
N ALA A 136 -0.29 -4.99 15.15
CA ALA A 136 0.54 -6.17 14.93
C ALA A 136 -0.17 -7.51 15.26
N GLY A 137 -1.26 -7.49 16.04
CA GLY A 137 -2.12 -8.63 16.31
C GLY A 137 -3.17 -8.88 15.22
N GLY A 138 -3.32 -7.93 14.29
CA GLY A 138 -4.34 -7.97 13.24
C GLY A 138 -5.68 -7.38 13.66
N GLU A 139 -5.78 -6.76 14.84
CA GLU A 139 -7.00 -6.08 15.28
C GLU A 139 -7.17 -4.75 14.55
N LEU A 140 -8.42 -4.42 14.24
CA LEU A 140 -8.79 -3.23 13.48
C LEU A 140 -9.46 -2.19 14.38
N THR A 141 -8.96 -0.95 14.34
CA THR A 141 -9.54 0.21 15.03
C THR A 141 -9.91 1.28 14.01
N LEU A 142 -11.14 1.80 14.08
CA LEU A 142 -11.60 2.89 13.21
C LEU A 142 -10.80 4.18 13.48
N LEU A 143 -10.42 4.89 12.42
CA LEU A 143 -9.72 6.19 12.45
C LEU A 143 -10.67 7.37 12.29
#